data_AF-A0AAW6XZ66-F1
#
_entry.id   AF-A0AAW6XZ66-F1
#
_cell.length_a   1.000
_cell.length_b   1.000
_cell.length_c   1.000
_cell.angle_alpha   90.00
_cell.angle_beta   90.00
_cell.angle_gamma   90.00
#
_symmetry.space_group_name_H-M   'P 1'
#
loop_
_entity.id
_entity.type
_entity.pdbx_description
1 polymer ?
#
loop_
_entity_poly.entity_id
_entity_poly.type
_entity_poly.pdbx_seq_one_letter_code
_entity_poly.pdbx_strand_id
1 'polypeptide(L)' 'TLDAARQKYPSKEIVAIFQPHTFTRTIALLDEFTNALNQADSVYLAPIYGSAREVDHGDVKVEDLASKIQKSAKVISL' A
#
# COMPACT_ATOMS: atom_id res chain seq x y z
N THR A 1 4.28 -2.74 -12.04
CA THR A 1 2.85 -2.47 -12.33
C THR A 1 2.60 -1.00 -12.58
N LEU A 2 2.92 -0.11 -11.61
CA LEU A 2 2.70 1.33 -11.75
C LEU A 2 3.48 1.96 -12.91
N ASP A 3 4.75 1.60 -13.10
CA ASP A 3 5.54 2.03 -14.26
C ASP A 3 4.89 1.70 -15.60
N ALA A 4 4.39 0.47 -15.75
CA ALA A 4 3.72 0.04 -16.98
C ALA A 4 2.42 0.82 -17.22
N ALA A 5 1.65 1.09 -16.16
CA ALA A 5 0.45 1.93 -16.25
C ALA A 5 0.81 3.37 -16.65
N ARG A 6 1.88 3.94 -16.10
CA ARG A 6 2.37 5.28 -16.45
C ARG A 6 2.84 5.37 -17.90
N GLN A 7 3.56 4.37 -18.39
CA GLN A 7 3.98 4.31 -19.79
C GLN A 7 2.78 4.25 -20.74
N LYS A 8 1.74 3.48 -20.39
CA LYS A 8 0.53 3.35 -21.22
C LYS A 8 -0.35 4.60 -21.17
N TYR A 9 -0.41 5.29 -20.03
CA TYR A 9 -1.27 6.45 -19.81
C TYR A 9 -0.49 7.62 -19.19
N PRO A 10 0.42 8.27 -19.96
CA PRO A 10 1.35 9.26 -19.41
C PRO A 10 0.67 10.50 -18.83
N SER A 11 -0.49 10.90 -19.36
CA SER A 11 -1.23 12.10 -18.96
C SER A 11 -2.45 11.83 -18.07
N LYS A 12 -2.67 10.58 -17.66
CA LYS A 12 -3.81 10.22 -16.78
C LYS A 12 -3.35 10.08 -15.34
N GLU A 13 -4.23 10.39 -14.41
CA GLU A 13 -4.00 10.10 -13.00
C GLU A 13 -3.93 8.58 -12.79
N ILE A 14 -2.96 8.13 -11.99
CA ILE A 14 -2.87 6.75 -11.53
C ILE A 14 -3.28 6.69 -10.07
N VAL A 15 -4.43 6.06 -9.83
CA VAL A 15 -4.93 5.77 -8.50
C VAL A 15 -4.63 4.31 -8.17
N ALA A 16 -3.87 4.07 -7.10
CA ALA A 16 -3.60 2.73 -6.59
C ALA A 16 -4.54 2.40 -5.42
N ILE A 17 -5.23 1.26 -5.49
CA ILE A 17 -5.95 0.69 -4.36
C ILE A 17 -5.16 -0.55 -3.94
N PHE A 18 -4.64 -0.55 -2.72
CA PHE A 18 -3.73 -1.58 -2.24
C PHE A 18 -4.20 -2.14 -0.91
N GLN A 19 -4.30 -3.47 -0.86
CA GLN A 19 -4.53 -4.22 0.37
C GLN A 19 -3.25 -5.00 0.68
N PRO A 20 -2.49 -4.64 1.72
CA PRO A 20 -1.34 -5.43 2.14
C PRO A 20 -1.80 -6.85 2.52
N HIS A 21 -1.06 -7.86 2.07
CA HIS A 21 -1.32 -9.25 2.39
C HIS A 21 -0.20 -9.77 3.30
N THR A 22 -0.61 -10.37 4.42
CA THR A 22 0.18 -10.82 5.57
C THR A 22 0.88 -9.71 6.38
N PHE A 23 0.88 -9.87 7.71
CA PHE A 23 1.54 -8.94 8.63
C PHE A 23 3.05 -9.04 8.51
N THR A 24 3.57 -10.27 8.50
CA THR A 24 5.00 -10.56 8.38
C THR A 24 5.64 -9.94 7.14
N ARG A 25 4.93 -9.96 6.00
CA ARG A 25 5.41 -9.36 4.75
C ARG A 25 5.32 -7.84 4.77
N THR A 26 4.29 -7.29 5.40
CA THR A 26 4.13 -5.84 5.54
C THR A 26 5.24 -5.26 6.42
N ILE A 27 5.62 -5.95 7.51
CA ILE A 27 6.78 -5.60 8.34
C ILE A 27 8.06 -5.64 7.51
N ALA A 28 8.31 -6.78 6.84
CA ALA A 28 9.58 -7.01 6.14
C ALA A 28 9.82 -6.08 4.94
N LEU A 29 8.76 -5.54 4.34
CA LEU A 29 8.82 -4.76 3.10
C LEU A 29 8.18 -3.37 3.24
N LEU A 30 8.07 -2.84 4.46
CA LEU A 30 7.32 -1.62 4.73
C LEU A 30 7.83 -0.45 3.87
N ASP A 31 9.15 -0.25 3.84
CA ASP A 31 9.78 0.84 3.09
C ASP A 31 9.73 0.59 1.57
N GLU A 32 9.87 -0.66 1.13
CA GLU A 32 9.73 -1.04 -0.27
C GLU A 32 8.30 -0.82 -0.79
N PHE A 33 7.28 -1.15 0.03
CA PHE A 33 5.89 -0.85 -0.30
C PHE A 33 5.66 0.66 -0.39
N THR A 34 6.16 1.44 0.58
CA THR A 34 6.09 2.91 0.51
C THR A 34 6.71 3.43 -0.78
N ASN A 35 7.93 3.00 -1.12
CA ASN A 35 8.65 3.45 -2.31
C ASN A 35 7.90 3.11 -3.60
N ALA A 36 7.34 1.91 -3.69
CA ALA A 36 6.54 1.51 -4.84
C ALA A 36 5.24 2.34 -4.94
N LEU A 37 4.49 2.48 -3.84
CA LEU A 37 3.20 3.18 -3.83
C LEU A 37 3.33 4.69 -4.07
N ASN A 38 4.46 5.30 -3.69
CA ASN A 38 4.76 6.70 -4.01
C ASN A 38 4.85 6.98 -5.53
N GLN A 39 4.92 5.95 -6.40
CA GLN A 39 4.86 6.14 -7.84
C GLN A 39 3.44 6.45 -8.35
N ALA A 40 2.39 6.05 -7.63
CA ALA A 40 1.01 6.41 -7.95
C ALA A 40 0.75 7.90 -7.62
N ASP A 41 -0.29 8.51 -8.17
CA ASP A 41 -0.65 9.90 -7.84
C ASP A 41 -1.45 9.97 -6.54
N SER A 42 -2.36 9.00 -6.36
CA SER A 42 -3.18 8.83 -5.16
C SER A 42 -3.20 7.35 -4.76
N VAL A 43 -3.20 7.08 -3.45
CA VAL A 43 -3.19 5.73 -2.88
C VAL A 43 -4.35 5.57 -1.90
N TYR A 44 -5.13 4.49 -2.07
CA TYR A 44 -6.13 4.06 -1.11
C TYR A 44 -5.69 2.73 -0.50
N LEU A 45 -5.68 2.65 0.83
CA LEU A 45 -5.16 1.51 1.56
C LEU A 45 -6.29 0.81 2.31
N ALA A 46 -6.46 -0.48 2.08
CA ALA A 46 -7.37 -1.31 2.86
C ALA A 46 -6.63 -1.96 4.06
N PRO A 47 -7.35 -2.37 5.13
CA PRO A 47 -6.73 -3.06 6.26
C PRO A 47 -5.91 -4.28 5.83
N ILE A 48 -4.83 -4.55 6.55
CA ILE A 48 -3.93 -5.68 6.27
C ILE A 48 -4.75 -6.97 6.30
N TYR A 49 -4.68 -7.72 5.20
CA TYR A 49 -5.31 -9.03 5.12
C TYR A 49 -4.34 -10.08 5.67
N GLY A 50 -4.59 -10.53 6.89
CA GLY A 50 -3.84 -11.61 7.53
C GLY A 50 -4.13 -12.96 6.88
N SER A 51 -3.10 -13.81 6.78
CA SER A 51 -3.32 -15.21 6.41
C SER A 51 -3.89 -16.02 7.59
N ALA A 52 -4.55 -17.15 7.32
CA ALA A 52 -5.13 -18.02 8.35
C ALA A 52 -4.10 -18.61 9.36
N ARG A 53 -2.80 -18.43 9.10
CA ARG A 53 -1.69 -18.93 9.94
C ARG A 53 -1.04 -17.84 10.77
N GLU A 54 -1.39 -16.58 10.54
CA GLU A 54 -0.83 -15.45 11.26
C GLU A 54 -1.75 -15.01 12.39
N VAL A 55 -1.13 -14.54 13.46
CA VAL A 55 -1.80 -13.82 14.54
C VAL A 55 -1.38 -12.37 14.40
N ASP A 56 -2.35 -11.47 14.39
CA ASP A 56 -2.08 -10.04 14.48
C ASP A 56 -1.61 -9.72 15.90
N HIS A 57 -0.34 -9.37 16.03
CA HIS A 57 0.26 -8.93 17.29
C HIS A 57 0.23 -7.40 17.45
N GLY A 58 -0.27 -6.66 16.45
CA GLY A 58 -0.28 -5.21 16.44
C GLY A 58 1.06 -4.56 16.10
N ASP A 59 2.05 -5.35 15.68
CA ASP A 59 3.41 -4.90 15.31
C ASP A 59 3.42 -4.00 14.07
N VAL A 60 2.40 -4.12 13.21
CA VAL A 60 2.21 -3.27 12.03
C VAL A 60 0.73 -3.06 11.77
N LYS A 61 0.39 -1.85 11.35
CA LYS A 61 -0.93 -1.46 10.88
C LYS A 61 -0.85 -0.81 9.51
N VAL A 62 -1.98 -0.75 8.81
CA VAL A 62 -2.02 -0.10 7.50
C VAL A 62 -1.72 1.39 7.60
N GLU A 63 -1.99 2.00 8.74
CA GLU A 63 -1.67 3.39 9.06
C GLU A 63 -0.16 3.64 9.09
N ASP A 64 0.65 2.66 9.48
CA ASP A 64 2.11 2.80 9.46
C ASP A 64 2.61 2.97 8.02
N LEU A 65 2.05 2.18 7.09
CA LEU A 65 2.31 2.33 5.66
C LEU A 65 1.78 3.67 5.15
N ALA A 66 0.56 4.06 5.52
CA ALA A 66 -0.05 5.34 5.11
C ALA A 66 0.80 6.54 5.54
N SER A 67 1.34 6.52 6.76
CA SER A 67 2.13 7.60 7.33
C SER A 67 3.46 7.85 6.60
N LYS A 68 3.98 6.82 5.91
CA LYS A 68 5.24 6.87 5.15
C LYS A 68 5.04 7.31 3.70
N ILE A 69 3.82 7.25 3.16
CA ILE A 69 3.53 7.69 1.79
C ILE A 69 3.53 9.23 1.75
N GLN A 70 4.30 9.80 0.82
CA GLN A 70 4.48 11.25 0.70
C GLN A 70 3.36 11.92 -0.09
N LYS A 71 2.67 11.14 -0.93
CA LYS A 71 1.54 11.60 -1.76
C LYS A 71 0.21 11.43 -1.05
N SER A 72 -0.87 11.74 -1.75
CA SER A 72 -2.24 11.53 -1.23
C SER A 72 -2.45 10.06 -0.89
N ALA A 73 -2.58 9.76 0.41
CA ALA A 73 -2.84 8.43 0.93
C ALA A 73 -4.06 8.45 1.86
N LYS A 74 -5.00 7.54 1.65
CA LYS A 74 -6.20 7.40 2.49
C LYS A 74 -6.47 5.95 2.86
N VAL A 75 -6.60 5.68 4.16
CA VAL A 75 -7.11 4.38 4.63
C VAL A 75 -8.61 4.32 4.38
N ILE A 76 -9.08 3.23 3.77
CA ILE A 76 -10.48 2.98 3.45
C ILE A 76 -10.98 1.72 4.17
N SER A 77 -12.23 1.76 4.59
CA SER A 77 -12.96 0.60 5.10
C SER A 77 -13.66 -0.11 3.94
N LEU A 78 -13.55 -1.43 3.87
CA LEU A 78 -14.31 -2.28 2.93
C LEU A 78 -15.53 -2.88 3.62
#